data_AF-A0A7S0BYN1-F1
#
_entry.id   AF-A0A7S0BYN1-F1
#
_cell.length_a   1.000
_cell.length_b   1.000
_cell.length_c   1.000
_cell.angle_alpha   90.00
_cell.angle_beta   90.00
_cell.angle_gamma   90.00
#
_symmetry.space_group_name_H-M   'P 1'
#
loop_
_entity.id
_entity.type
_entity.pdbx_description
1 polymer ?
#
loop_
_entity_poly.entity_id
_entity_poly.type
_entity_poly.pdbx_seq_one_letter_code
_entity_poly.pdbx_strand_id
1 'polypeptide(L)'
;SISELLRHVLGLPSNISSGAAPFKPDDIDSRLYTYRPCAFRILLFFLAYQIKNLYDTIVWADGPEFIFHHILASATAVAAMHSSVGHYYCIFFMGISETSTGILCLLANFDEHHGVIGLEQDFPLTRLVVAAFFVVSFIAIRVIVWPIYARWFWMDVSKAVKRNSETDTPLKKKLLRCTSMTCAGLSALQVLWLGEIFRLGYAELQKSI
;
A
#
# COMPACT_ATOMS: atom_id res chain seq x y z
N SER A 1 -12.52 -35.27 -18.28
CA SER A 1 -13.42 -34.08 -18.38
C SER A 1 -12.66 -32.87 -18.94
N ILE A 2 -13.30 -31.88 -19.61
CA ILE A 2 -12.64 -30.60 -19.99
C ILE A 2 -11.94 -29.96 -18.77
N SER A 3 -12.49 -30.19 -17.57
CA SER A 3 -11.90 -29.73 -16.31
C SER A 3 -10.57 -30.38 -15.93
N GLU A 4 -10.23 -31.57 -16.44
CA GLU A 4 -8.93 -32.22 -16.19
C GLU A 4 -7.86 -31.76 -17.17
N LEU A 5 -8.25 -31.51 -18.42
CA LEU A 5 -7.35 -30.98 -19.45
C LEU A 5 -6.80 -29.59 -19.05
N LEU A 6 -7.66 -28.73 -18.49
CA LEU A 6 -7.27 -27.41 -17.99
C LEU A 6 -6.34 -27.48 -16.77
N ARG A 7 -6.48 -28.50 -15.90
CA ARG A 7 -5.61 -28.66 -14.72
C ARG A 7 -4.18 -29.05 -15.10
N HIS A 8 -4.04 -29.87 -16.14
CA HIS A 8 -2.74 -30.32 -16.62
C HIS A 8 -1.98 -29.20 -17.35
N VAL A 9 -2.69 -28.37 -18.13
CA VAL A 9 -2.10 -27.24 -18.86
C VAL A 9 -1.68 -26.10 -17.93
N LEU A 10 -2.37 -25.91 -16.79
CA LEU A 10 -2.13 -24.78 -15.87
C LEU A 10 -1.29 -25.14 -14.64
N GLY A 11 -0.79 -26.37 -14.51
CA GLY A 11 0.06 -26.79 -13.39
C GLY A 11 -0.61 -26.70 -12.02
N LEU A 12 -1.95 -26.79 -11.96
CA LEU A 12 -2.70 -26.64 -10.71
C LEU A 12 -2.70 -27.97 -9.93
N PRO A 13 -2.28 -27.98 -8.64
CA PRO A 13 -2.22 -29.20 -7.85
C PRO A 13 -3.60 -29.86 -7.68
N SER A 14 -3.62 -31.20 -7.68
CA SER A 14 -4.81 -32.05 -7.67
C SER A 14 -5.66 -31.95 -6.38
N ASN A 15 -5.09 -31.36 -5.33
CA ASN A 15 -5.74 -31.17 -4.04
C ASN A 15 -5.90 -29.68 -3.75
N ILE A 16 -6.85 -29.04 -4.44
CA ILE A 16 -7.53 -27.90 -3.85
C ILE A 16 -8.49 -28.52 -2.83
N SER A 17 -7.99 -28.80 -1.62
CA SER A 17 -8.85 -28.60 -0.46
C SER A 17 -9.44 -27.20 -0.64
N SER A 18 -10.74 -27.06 -0.44
CA SER A 18 -11.42 -25.76 -0.38
C SER A 18 -10.85 -24.96 0.80
N GLY A 19 -9.60 -24.53 0.65
CA GLY A 19 -8.75 -23.84 1.58
C GLY A 19 -8.68 -22.35 1.24
N ALA A 20 -9.75 -21.83 0.61
CA ALA A 20 -10.25 -20.55 1.07
C ALA A 20 -10.73 -20.76 2.52
N ALA A 21 -9.77 -20.93 3.44
CA ALA A 21 -10.04 -20.89 4.84
C ALA A 21 -10.59 -19.47 5.07
N PRO A 22 -11.88 -19.31 5.42
CA PRO A 22 -12.37 -18.01 5.87
C PRO A 22 -11.45 -17.60 7.00
N PHE A 23 -10.90 -16.37 6.94
CA PHE A 23 -10.12 -15.71 7.99
C PHE A 23 -10.02 -16.59 9.24
N LYS A 24 -9.01 -17.47 9.30
CA LYS A 24 -8.81 -18.19 10.55
C LYS A 24 -8.49 -17.07 11.54
N PRO A 25 -9.20 -16.96 12.67
CA PRO A 25 -8.79 -16.09 13.75
C PRO A 25 -7.52 -16.71 14.34
N ASP A 26 -6.44 -16.71 13.58
CA ASP A 26 -5.12 -17.09 14.01
C ASP A 26 -4.72 -16.12 15.13
N ASP A 27 -3.85 -16.59 15.99
CA ASP A 27 -3.45 -15.85 17.17
C ASP A 27 -2.76 -14.51 16.79
N ILE A 28 -2.77 -13.54 17.70
CA ILE A 28 -2.17 -12.21 17.50
C ILE A 28 -0.67 -12.32 17.21
N ASP A 29 0.02 -13.28 17.82
CA ASP A 29 1.43 -13.58 17.59
C ASP A 29 1.67 -14.03 16.14
N SER A 30 0.79 -14.84 15.56
CA SER A 30 0.86 -15.23 14.14
C SER A 30 0.78 -14.04 13.18
N ARG A 31 -0.03 -13.02 13.49
CA ARG A 31 -0.17 -11.82 12.65
C ARG A 31 0.90 -10.77 12.90
N LEU A 32 1.26 -10.53 14.16
CA LEU A 32 2.16 -9.46 14.54
C LEU A 32 3.63 -9.86 14.61
N TYR A 33 3.98 -11.11 14.90
CA TYR A 33 5.38 -11.46 15.20
C TYR A 33 5.95 -12.60 14.37
N THR A 34 5.13 -13.27 13.56
CA THR A 34 5.63 -14.31 12.67
C THR A 34 6.40 -13.69 11.51
N TYR A 35 7.69 -14.01 11.43
CA TYR A 35 8.50 -13.67 10.28
C TYR A 35 7.96 -14.34 9.03
N ARG A 36 7.74 -13.54 8.00
CA ARG A 36 7.35 -13.99 6.66
C ARG A 36 8.41 -13.55 5.65
N PRO A 37 9.14 -14.47 4.98
CA PRO A 37 10.19 -14.11 4.03
C PRO A 37 9.69 -13.26 2.86
N CYS A 38 8.47 -13.55 2.37
CA CYS A 38 7.85 -12.75 1.31
C CYS A 38 7.60 -11.30 1.75
N ALA A 39 7.11 -11.09 2.97
CA ALA A 39 6.89 -9.76 3.51
C ALA A 39 8.22 -8.99 3.66
N PHE A 40 9.29 -9.65 4.10
CA PHE A 40 10.61 -9.03 4.19
C PHE A 40 11.11 -8.55 2.82
N ARG A 41 10.93 -9.36 1.76
CA ARG A 41 11.30 -8.95 0.40
C ARG A 41 10.48 -7.75 -0.07
N ILE A 42 9.17 -7.76 0.16
CA ILE A 42 8.29 -6.61 -0.13
C ILE A 42 8.80 -5.36 0.58
N LEU A 43 9.12 -5.47 1.88
CA LEU A 43 9.64 -4.36 2.68
C LEU A 43 10.98 -3.81 2.16
N LEU A 44 11.86 -4.67 1.67
CA LEU A 44 13.14 -4.26 1.10
C LEU A 44 12.95 -3.44 -0.19
N PHE A 45 12.15 -3.96 -1.12
CA PHE A 45 11.82 -3.24 -2.36
C PHE A 45 11.06 -1.94 -2.07
N PHE A 46 10.11 -2.00 -1.15
CA PHE A 46 9.35 -0.84 -0.72
C PHE A 46 10.25 0.22 -0.12
N LEU A 47 11.18 -0.12 0.79
CA LEU A 47 12.10 0.87 1.35
C LEU A 47 12.98 1.52 0.28
N ALA A 48 13.54 0.72 -0.64
CA ALA A 48 14.34 1.25 -1.74
C ALA A 48 13.52 2.22 -2.61
N TYR A 49 12.27 1.86 -2.91
CA TYR A 49 11.33 2.69 -3.65
C TYR A 49 11.00 4.00 -2.90
N GLN A 50 10.72 3.94 -1.60
CA GLN A 50 10.42 5.12 -0.78
C GLN A 50 11.63 6.05 -0.64
N ILE A 51 12.86 5.53 -0.57
CA ILE A 51 14.08 6.35 -0.56
C ILE A 51 14.24 7.09 -1.88
N LYS A 52 14.05 6.40 -3.00
CA LYS A 52 14.10 7.02 -4.34
C LYS A 52 13.04 8.10 -4.48
N ASN A 53 11.78 7.80 -4.13
CA ASN A 53 10.71 8.78 -4.24
C ASN A 53 10.88 9.96 -3.29
N LEU A 54 11.43 9.76 -2.09
CA LEU A 54 11.76 10.88 -1.20
C LEU A 54 12.77 11.82 -1.84
N TYR A 55 13.79 11.27 -2.51
CA TYR A 55 14.76 12.08 -3.25
C TYR A 55 14.07 12.85 -4.38
N ASP A 56 13.28 12.18 -5.23
CA ASP A 56 12.59 12.82 -6.34
C ASP A 56 11.65 13.93 -5.88
N THR A 57 10.85 13.68 -4.83
CA THR A 57 9.96 14.68 -4.25
C THR A 57 10.69 15.93 -3.77
N ILE A 58 11.92 15.79 -3.25
CA ILE A 58 12.74 16.94 -2.85
C ILE A 58 13.26 17.68 -4.10
N VAL A 59 13.68 16.94 -5.13
CA VAL A 59 14.24 17.51 -6.37
C VAL A 59 13.17 18.23 -7.20
N TRP A 60 11.95 17.67 -7.27
CA TRP A 60 10.83 18.19 -8.06
C TRP A 60 9.85 19.05 -7.25
N ALA A 61 10.09 19.17 -5.93
CA ALA A 61 9.28 19.97 -5.03
C ALA A 61 7.78 19.60 -5.03
N ASP A 62 7.47 18.30 -5.03
CA ASP A 62 6.09 17.79 -5.13
C ASP A 62 5.17 18.22 -3.98
N GLY A 63 5.75 18.63 -2.85
CA GLY A 63 5.04 19.15 -1.68
C GLY A 63 5.43 18.48 -0.37
N PRO A 64 5.24 19.17 0.77
CA PRO A 64 5.59 18.65 2.09
C PRO A 64 4.82 17.38 2.48
N GLU A 65 3.61 17.19 1.96
CA GLU A 65 2.77 16.00 2.18
C GLU A 65 3.41 14.73 1.61
N PHE A 66 4.06 14.81 0.45
CA PHE A 66 4.80 13.68 -0.14
C PHE A 66 6.08 13.38 0.64
N ILE A 67 6.81 14.40 1.09
CA ILE A 67 7.98 14.22 1.98
C ILE A 67 7.56 13.48 3.25
N PHE A 68 6.49 13.94 3.89
CA PHE A 68 5.97 13.32 5.11
C PHE A 68 5.52 11.89 4.84
N HIS A 69 4.82 11.64 3.74
CA HIS A 69 4.41 10.31 3.32
C HIS A 69 5.60 9.36 3.21
N HIS A 70 6.64 9.72 2.45
CA HIS A 70 7.80 8.87 2.20
C HIS A 70 8.62 8.62 3.48
N ILE A 71 8.73 9.60 4.38
CA ILE A 71 9.36 9.43 5.70
C ILE A 71 8.57 8.44 6.56
N LEU A 72 7.24 8.60 6.67
CA LEU A 72 6.40 7.70 7.47
C LEU A 72 6.39 6.27 6.90
N ALA A 73 6.30 6.15 5.58
CA ALA A 73 6.35 4.88 4.87
C ALA A 73 7.68 4.16 5.12
N SER A 74 8.79 4.87 4.95
CA SER A 74 10.15 4.34 5.21
C SER A 74 10.35 3.94 6.67
N ALA A 75 9.91 4.78 7.62
CA ALA A 75 10.01 4.47 9.05
C ALA A 75 9.22 3.19 9.40
N THR A 76 8.03 3.03 8.83
CA THR A 76 7.21 1.83 9.01
C THR A 76 7.90 0.59 8.43
N ALA A 77 8.51 0.72 7.25
CA ALA A 77 9.22 -0.38 6.60
C ALA A 77 10.44 -0.83 7.42
N VAL A 78 11.24 0.11 7.92
CA VAL A 78 12.39 -0.17 8.79
C VAL A 78 11.96 -0.84 10.10
N ALA A 79 10.90 -0.35 10.74
CA ALA A 79 10.38 -0.92 11.98
C ALA A 79 9.94 -2.39 11.78
N ALA A 80 9.25 -2.68 10.68
CA ALA A 80 8.82 -4.03 10.33
C ALA A 80 10.02 -4.95 10.06
N MET A 81 11.03 -4.50 9.30
CA MET A 81 12.22 -5.29 9.01
C MET A 81 13.07 -5.63 10.24
N HIS A 82 13.25 -4.68 11.16
CA HIS A 82 14.13 -4.87 12.33
C HIS A 82 13.57 -5.90 13.35
N SER A 83 12.25 -6.07 13.42
CA SER A 83 11.61 -6.84 14.50
C SER A 83 10.62 -7.90 14.02
N SER A 84 10.49 -8.05 12.70
CA SER A 84 9.44 -8.84 12.03
C SER A 84 8.02 -8.42 12.39
N VAL A 85 7.86 -7.23 12.99
CA VAL A 85 6.60 -6.76 13.53
C VAL A 85 5.65 -6.41 12.39
N GLY A 86 4.47 -7.04 12.38
CA GLY A 86 3.40 -6.74 11.44
C GLY A 86 3.62 -7.26 10.03
N HIS A 87 4.55 -8.21 9.80
CA HIS A 87 4.83 -8.77 8.47
C HIS A 87 3.57 -9.26 7.73
N TYR A 88 2.57 -9.78 8.44
CA TYR A 88 1.27 -10.14 7.87
C TYR A 88 0.60 -8.93 7.18
N TYR A 89 0.57 -7.80 7.86
CA TYR A 89 -0.05 -6.56 7.39
C TYR A 89 0.78 -5.85 6.30
N CYS A 90 2.11 -6.03 6.31
CA CYS A 90 3.00 -5.43 5.31
C CYS A 90 2.69 -5.87 3.88
N ILE A 91 2.19 -7.09 3.66
CA ILE A 91 1.81 -7.57 2.33
C ILE A 91 0.74 -6.67 1.71
N PHE A 92 -0.23 -6.24 2.52
CA PHE A 92 -1.23 -5.28 2.09
C PHE A 92 -0.66 -3.86 2.05
N PHE A 93 -0.17 -3.34 3.17
CA PHE A 93 0.17 -1.91 3.31
C PHE A 93 1.37 -1.44 2.48
N MET A 94 2.29 -2.35 2.14
CA MET A 94 3.54 -2.05 1.41
C MET A 94 3.61 -2.79 0.07
N GLY A 95 2.57 -3.54 -0.28
CA GLY A 95 2.51 -4.33 -1.50
C GLY A 95 1.25 -4.00 -2.30
N ILE A 96 0.10 -4.56 -1.88
CA ILE A 96 -1.17 -4.40 -2.60
C ILE A 96 -1.60 -2.93 -2.69
N SER A 97 -1.42 -2.18 -1.60
CA SER A 97 -1.75 -0.74 -1.54
C SER A 97 -1.03 0.07 -2.63
N GLU A 98 0.20 -0.31 -2.99
CA GLU A 98 1.04 0.39 -3.96
C GLU A 98 0.60 0.17 -5.41
N THR A 99 -0.39 -0.69 -5.66
CA THR A 99 -0.97 -0.87 -7.00
C THR A 99 -1.51 0.45 -7.55
N SER A 100 -2.20 1.24 -6.73
CA SER A 100 -2.70 2.57 -7.16
C SER A 100 -1.54 3.54 -7.43
N THR A 101 -0.46 3.45 -6.64
CA THR A 101 0.75 4.25 -6.84
C THR A 101 1.45 3.88 -8.15
N GLY A 102 1.54 2.60 -8.48
CA GLY A 102 2.11 2.14 -9.75
C GLY A 102 1.38 2.72 -10.95
N ILE A 103 0.04 2.79 -10.89
CA ILE A 103 -0.78 3.42 -11.94
C ILE A 103 -0.56 4.94 -11.96
N LEU A 104 -0.43 5.58 -10.79
CA LEU A 104 -0.10 7.01 -10.70
C LEU A 104 1.26 7.32 -11.33
N CYS A 105 2.28 6.48 -11.13
CA CYS A 105 3.58 6.65 -11.77
C CYS A 105 3.47 6.55 -13.30
N LEU A 106 2.58 5.70 -13.84
CA LEU A 106 2.31 5.67 -15.28
C LEU A 106 1.66 6.98 -15.74
N LEU A 107 0.68 7.47 -14.98
CA LEU A 107 0.01 8.74 -15.26
C LEU A 107 0.98 9.93 -15.22
N ALA A 108 1.93 9.94 -14.29
CA ALA A 108 2.93 11.00 -14.15
C ALA A 108 3.83 11.18 -15.40
N ASN A 109 4.01 10.14 -16.22
CA ASN A 109 4.75 10.27 -17.47
C ASN A 109 4.03 11.16 -18.50
N PHE A 110 2.74 11.44 -18.31
CA PHE A 110 1.98 12.35 -19.17
C PHE A 110 2.06 13.81 -18.71
N ASP A 111 2.77 14.12 -17.62
CA ASP A 111 2.99 15.51 -17.20
C ASP A 111 3.84 16.28 -18.23
N GLU A 112 3.44 17.51 -18.56
CA GLU A 112 4.12 18.31 -19.60
C GLU A 112 5.51 18.81 -19.19
N HIS A 113 5.76 18.97 -17.89
CA HIS A 113 7.00 19.56 -17.36
C HIS A 113 8.02 18.51 -16.94
N HIS A 114 7.56 17.42 -16.31
CA HIS A 114 8.41 16.40 -15.71
C HIS A 114 8.22 15.02 -16.35
N GLY A 115 7.22 14.85 -17.21
CA GLY A 115 6.95 13.62 -17.95
C GLY A 115 7.70 13.53 -19.28
N VAL A 116 7.20 12.66 -20.16
CA VAL A 116 7.75 12.47 -21.50
C VAL A 116 7.18 13.53 -22.42
N ILE A 117 8.04 14.44 -22.90
CA ILE A 117 7.67 15.52 -23.82
C ILE A 117 6.98 14.92 -25.05
N GLY A 118 5.79 15.44 -25.40
CA GLY A 118 5.00 14.93 -26.54
C GLY A 118 3.93 13.91 -26.18
N LEU A 119 4.06 13.21 -25.05
CA LEU A 119 3.28 11.99 -24.78
C LEU A 119 1.78 12.25 -24.62
N GLU A 120 1.40 13.34 -23.95
CA GLU A 120 -0.01 13.72 -23.81
C GLU A 120 -0.62 14.10 -25.16
N GLN A 121 0.11 14.82 -26.02
CA GLN A 121 -0.40 15.24 -27.32
C GLN A 121 -0.55 14.05 -28.28
N ASP A 122 0.37 13.08 -28.22
CA ASP A 122 0.34 11.88 -29.06
C ASP A 122 -0.68 10.83 -28.58
N PHE A 123 -0.91 10.73 -27.27
CA PHE A 123 -1.78 9.70 -26.66
C PHE A 123 -2.77 10.25 -25.62
N PRO A 124 -3.64 11.22 -25.99
CA PRO A 124 -4.55 11.87 -25.03
C PRO A 124 -5.59 10.91 -24.45
N LEU A 125 -6.06 9.94 -25.25
CA LEU A 125 -7.00 8.92 -24.78
C LEU A 125 -6.35 7.97 -23.76
N THR A 126 -5.08 7.61 -23.97
CA THR A 126 -4.34 6.76 -23.03
C THR A 126 -4.19 7.45 -21.68
N ARG A 127 -3.85 8.74 -21.67
CA ARG A 127 -3.80 9.55 -20.44
C ARG A 127 -5.10 9.46 -19.65
N LEU A 128 -6.23 9.69 -20.34
CA LEU A 128 -7.56 9.64 -19.72
C LEU A 128 -7.89 8.26 -19.15
N VAL A 129 -7.60 7.19 -19.89
CA VAL A 129 -7.83 5.81 -19.45
C VAL A 129 -6.98 5.47 -18.22
N VAL A 130 -5.69 5.82 -18.23
CA VAL A 130 -4.78 5.59 -17.09
C VAL A 130 -5.24 6.40 -15.87
N ALA A 131 -5.67 7.65 -16.06
CA ALA A 131 -6.24 8.48 -14.99
C ALA A 131 -7.49 7.85 -14.39
N ALA A 132 -8.42 7.33 -15.21
CA ALA A 132 -9.60 6.65 -14.73
C ALA A 132 -9.24 5.39 -13.91
N PHE A 133 -8.30 4.58 -14.39
CA PHE A 133 -7.80 3.42 -13.64
C PHE A 133 -7.13 3.82 -12.32
N PHE A 134 -6.38 4.91 -12.29
CA PHE A 134 -5.79 5.44 -11.06
C PHE A 134 -6.89 5.77 -10.05
N VAL A 135 -7.89 6.57 -10.42
CA VAL A 135 -8.98 6.98 -9.51
C VAL A 135 -9.75 5.77 -8.98
N VAL A 136 -10.14 4.85 -9.85
CA VAL A 136 -10.89 3.64 -9.45
C VAL A 136 -10.06 2.78 -8.50
N SER A 137 -8.78 2.54 -8.83
CA SER A 137 -7.89 1.75 -7.97
C SER A 137 -7.61 2.43 -6.64
N PHE A 138 -7.44 3.76 -6.62
CA PHE A 138 -7.22 4.55 -5.41
C PHE A 138 -8.42 4.44 -4.48
N ILE A 139 -9.65 4.65 -4.98
CA ILE A 139 -10.86 4.54 -4.16
C ILE A 139 -11.02 3.12 -3.63
N ALA A 140 -10.94 2.10 -4.49
CA ALA A 140 -11.10 0.72 -4.07
C ALA A 140 -10.06 0.33 -3.01
N ILE A 141 -8.78 0.58 -3.26
CA ILE A 141 -7.69 0.07 -2.44
C ILE A 141 -7.43 0.97 -1.22
N ARG A 142 -7.30 2.29 -1.41
CA ARG A 142 -6.88 3.24 -0.38
C ARG A 142 -8.04 3.82 0.44
N VAL A 143 -9.25 3.90 -0.13
CA VAL A 143 -10.41 4.46 0.58
C VAL A 143 -11.29 3.37 1.20
N ILE A 144 -11.46 2.23 0.53
CA ILE A 144 -12.33 1.14 1.03
C ILE A 144 -11.52 0.06 1.75
N VAL A 145 -10.53 -0.56 1.10
CA VAL A 145 -9.82 -1.71 1.69
C VAL A 145 -8.84 -1.28 2.80
N TRP A 146 -8.10 -0.20 2.62
CA TRP A 146 -7.13 0.30 3.60
C TRP A 146 -7.70 0.49 5.02
N PRO A 147 -8.81 1.21 5.25
CA PRO A 147 -9.33 1.39 6.61
C PRO A 147 -9.81 0.08 7.26
N ILE A 148 -10.23 -0.92 6.46
CA ILE A 148 -10.56 -2.25 6.99
C ILE A 148 -9.31 -2.92 7.57
N TYR A 149 -8.22 -2.94 6.81
CA TYR A 149 -6.94 -3.49 7.28
C TYR A 149 -6.34 -2.67 8.43
N ALA A 150 -6.45 -1.34 8.38
CA ALA A 150 -5.97 -0.45 9.44
C ALA A 150 -6.72 -0.70 10.75
N ARG A 151 -8.04 -0.90 10.69
CA ARG A 151 -8.83 -1.28 11.86
C ARG A 151 -8.35 -2.60 12.47
N TRP A 152 -8.13 -3.63 11.66
CA TRP A 152 -7.62 -4.91 12.16
C TRP A 152 -6.23 -4.78 12.77
N PHE A 153 -5.34 -4.05 12.11
CA PHE A 153 -4.01 -3.77 12.63
C PHE A 153 -4.04 -3.04 13.98
N TRP A 154 -4.85 -1.98 14.11
CA TRP A 154 -4.98 -1.25 15.37
C TRP A 154 -5.60 -2.08 16.49
N MET A 155 -6.57 -2.95 16.18
CA MET A 155 -7.12 -3.88 17.16
C MET A 155 -6.04 -4.83 17.70
N ASP A 156 -5.20 -5.37 16.83
CA ASP A 156 -4.12 -6.27 17.22
C ASP A 156 -3.02 -5.55 17.99
N VAL A 157 -2.57 -4.38 17.51
CA VAL A 157 -1.59 -3.54 18.22
C VAL A 157 -2.10 -3.18 19.61
N SER A 158 -3.37 -2.78 19.73
CA SER A 158 -3.97 -2.40 21.01
C SER A 158 -3.98 -3.56 22.00
N LYS A 159 -4.28 -4.77 21.54
CA LYS A 159 -4.26 -5.98 22.37
C LYS A 159 -2.84 -6.37 22.76
N ALA A 160 -1.89 -6.36 21.83
CA ALA A 160 -0.49 -6.70 22.08
C ALA A 160 0.21 -5.72 23.04
N VAL A 161 -0.08 -4.42 22.93
CA VAL A 161 0.49 -3.41 23.82
C VAL A 161 -0.05 -3.54 25.26
N LYS A 162 -1.32 -3.94 25.42
CA LYS A 162 -2.01 -4.07 26.71
C LYS A 162 -1.76 -5.40 27.42
N ARG A 163 -1.51 -6.50 26.70
CA ARG A 163 -1.24 -7.80 27.34
C ARG A 163 0.18 -7.87 27.91
N ASN A 164 0.39 -8.78 28.84
CA ASN A 164 1.70 -9.16 29.34
C ASN A 164 2.01 -10.59 28.88
N SER A 165 2.64 -10.70 27.71
CA SER A 165 3.17 -11.95 27.14
C SER A 165 4.69 -11.86 27.01
N GLU A 166 5.39 -12.99 27.12
CA GLU A 166 6.83 -13.09 26.88
C GLU A 166 7.22 -12.66 25.44
N THR A 167 6.30 -12.83 24.49
CA THR A 167 6.49 -12.41 23.10
C THR A 167 6.51 -10.89 22.89
N ASP A 168 5.94 -10.12 23.84
CA ASP A 168 5.77 -8.67 23.74
C ASP A 168 6.89 -7.89 24.44
N THR A 169 8.10 -8.00 23.91
CA THR A 169 9.25 -7.26 24.46
C THR A 169 9.01 -5.74 24.45
N PRO A 170 9.62 -4.96 25.38
CA PRO A 170 9.45 -3.51 25.42
C PRO A 170 9.77 -2.81 24.08
N LEU A 171 10.78 -3.30 23.37
CA LEU A 171 11.13 -2.82 22.03
C LEU A 171 10.02 -3.07 21.02
N LYS A 172 9.46 -4.30 20.95
CA LYS A 172 8.36 -4.62 20.04
C LYS A 172 7.12 -3.79 20.33
N LYS A 173 6.77 -3.58 21.60
CA LYS A 173 5.66 -2.69 22.00
C LYS A 173 5.90 -1.24 21.56
N LYS A 174 7.13 -0.74 21.68
CA LYS A 174 7.50 0.60 21.20
C LYS A 174 7.38 0.70 19.67
N LEU A 175 7.88 -0.30 18.95
CA LEU A 175 7.78 -0.36 17.48
C LEU A 175 6.32 -0.43 17.03
N LEU A 176 5.49 -1.28 17.64
CA LEU A 176 4.05 -1.37 17.37
C LEU A 176 3.34 -0.02 17.54
N ARG A 177 3.64 0.72 18.63
CA ARG A 177 3.10 2.07 18.86
C ARG A 177 3.56 3.04 17.78
N CYS A 178 4.85 3.03 17.43
CA CYS A 178 5.39 3.87 16.36
C CYS A 178 4.71 3.56 15.02
N THR A 179 4.63 2.29 14.61
CA THR A 179 3.96 1.87 13.38
C THR A 179 2.45 2.16 13.38
N SER A 180 1.81 2.15 14.55
CA SER A 180 0.41 2.55 14.69
C SER A 180 0.22 4.05 14.45
N MET A 181 1.17 4.88 14.92
CA MET A 181 1.16 6.32 14.68
C MET A 181 1.44 6.65 13.22
N THR A 182 2.43 6.00 12.60
CA THR A 182 2.71 6.20 11.17
C THR A 182 1.52 5.74 10.32
N CYS A 183 0.88 4.61 10.65
CA CYS A 183 -0.34 4.16 9.99
C CYS A 183 -1.48 5.19 10.08
N ALA A 184 -1.64 5.86 11.22
CA ALA A 184 -2.62 6.94 11.37
C ALA A 184 -2.29 8.14 10.47
N GLY A 185 -1.03 8.59 10.44
CA GLY A 185 -0.59 9.66 9.55
C GLY A 185 -0.78 9.32 8.07
N LEU A 186 -0.40 8.12 7.67
CA LEU A 186 -0.59 7.62 6.30
C LEU A 186 -2.08 7.52 5.92
N SER A 187 -2.94 7.15 6.88
CA SER A 187 -4.40 7.10 6.67
C SER A 187 -4.99 8.49 6.48
N ALA A 188 -4.53 9.49 7.24
CA ALA A 188 -4.95 10.88 7.08
C ALA A 188 -4.57 11.43 5.69
N LEU A 189 -3.37 11.11 5.20
CA LEU A 189 -2.94 11.46 3.85
C LEU A 189 -3.86 10.87 2.76
N GLN A 190 -4.38 9.65 2.94
CA GLN A 190 -5.32 9.07 1.95
C GLN A 190 -6.60 9.92 1.80
N VAL A 191 -7.09 10.50 2.90
CA VAL A 191 -8.27 11.37 2.89
C VAL A 191 -7.95 12.70 2.21
N LEU A 192 -6.77 13.28 2.48
CA LEU A 192 -6.32 14.50 1.83
C LEU A 192 -6.21 14.33 0.31
N TRP A 193 -5.55 13.27 -0.14
CA TRP A 193 -5.40 12.97 -1.57
C TRP A 193 -6.73 12.66 -2.25
N LEU A 194 -7.67 12.01 -1.56
CA LEU A 194 -9.03 11.85 -2.09
C LEU A 194 -9.68 13.21 -2.36
N GLY A 195 -9.52 14.17 -1.44
CA GLY A 195 -9.98 15.54 -1.63
C GLY A 195 -9.34 16.22 -2.84
N GLU A 196 -8.04 16.03 -3.06
CA GLU A 196 -7.33 16.56 -4.22
C GLU A 196 -7.81 15.96 -5.54
N ILE A 197 -8.04 14.63 -5.58
CA ILE A 197 -8.59 13.95 -6.75
C ILE A 197 -9.95 14.56 -7.13
N PHE A 198 -10.84 14.78 -6.15
CA PHE A 198 -12.13 15.43 -6.42
C PHE A 198 -11.98 16.89 -6.87
N ARG A 199 -11.09 17.65 -6.23
CA ARG A 199 -10.83 19.05 -6.58
C ARG A 199 -10.32 19.17 -8.02
N LEU A 200 -9.35 18.35 -8.41
CA LEU A 200 -8.77 18.32 -9.75
C LEU A 200 -9.80 17.83 -10.78
N GLY A 201 -10.53 16.76 -10.48
CA GLY A 201 -11.59 16.25 -11.35
C GLY A 201 -12.70 17.27 -11.60
N TYR A 202 -13.11 18.02 -10.56
CA TYR A 202 -14.10 19.10 -10.71
C TYR A 202 -13.57 20.25 -11.57
N ALA A 203 -12.33 20.68 -11.36
CA ALA A 203 -11.70 21.73 -12.16
C ALA A 203 -11.61 21.35 -13.64
N GLU A 204 -11.33 20.09 -13.94
CA GLU A 204 -11.26 19.60 -15.32
C GLU A 204 -12.65 19.51 -15.98
N LEU A 205 -13.67 19.11 -15.23
CA LEU A 205 -15.05 19.12 -15.71
C LEU A 205 -15.50 20.53 -16.09
N GLN A 206 -15.14 21.55 -15.30
CA GLN A 206 -15.49 22.95 -15.58
C GLN A 206 -14.84 23.51 -16.85
N LYS A 207 -13.68 22.99 -17.28
CA LYS A 207 -13.05 23.38 -18.56
C LYS A 207 -13.77 22.78 -19.78
N SER A 208 -14.57 21.74 -19.57
CA SER A 208 -15.24 20.98 -20.62
C SER A 208 -16.70 21.42 -20.87
N ILE A 209 -17.22 22.33 -20.05
CA ILE A 209 -18.56 22.92 -20.14
C ILE A 209 -18.43 24.35 -20.68
#